data_AF-A0A0K1JTZ2-F1
#
_entry.id   AF-A0A0K1JTZ2-F1
#
_cell.length_a   1.000
_cell.length_b   1.000
_cell.length_c   1.000
_cell.angle_alpha   90.00
_cell.angle_beta   90.00
_cell.angle_gamma   90.00
#
_symmetry.space_group_name_H-M   'P 1'
#
loop_
_entity.id
_entity.type
_entity.pdbx_description
1 polymer ?
#
loop_
_entity_poly.entity_id
_entity_poly.type
_entity_poly.pdbx_seq_one_letter_code
_entity_poly.pdbx_strand_id
1 'polypeptide(L)'
;MEELRTFDSVYWILQALTIAVLVMHALALIPQWHADYYNPRFMRRTSWGMMFGIAQGLLLMLSMENIPQLAQFSRETFSTTLCLGLALALNLYVALQNVLAALAYAELHHGSAVMAQRMSAGVRPALCGSALFSAAAYLSIRVWL
;
A
#
# COMPACT_ATOMS: atom_id res chain seq x y z
N MET A 1 -26.81 -10.81 9.68
CA MET A 1 -26.17 -11.58 8.58
C MET A 1 -25.60 -10.68 7.50
N GLU A 2 -26.25 -9.56 7.15
CA GLU A 2 -25.76 -8.64 6.11
C GLU A 2 -24.47 -7.89 6.51
N GLU A 3 -24.35 -7.44 7.77
CA GLU A 3 -23.14 -6.74 8.24
C GLU A 3 -21.87 -7.61 8.25
N LEU A 4 -21.97 -8.89 8.61
CA LEU A 4 -20.86 -9.85 8.54
C LEU A 4 -20.37 -10.03 7.10
N ARG A 5 -21.29 -10.10 6.12
CA ARG A 5 -20.94 -10.25 4.70
C ARG A 5 -20.22 -9.02 4.15
N THR A 6 -20.63 -7.82 4.58
CA THR A 6 -19.99 -6.56 4.20
C THR A 6 -18.60 -6.46 4.81
N PHE A 7 -18.46 -6.85 6.08
CA PHE A 7 -17.17 -6.88 6.78
C PHE A 7 -16.18 -7.79 6.06
N ASP A 8 -16.54 -9.05 5.79
CA ASP A 8 -15.68 -10.00 5.07
C ASP A 8 -15.26 -9.46 3.69
N SER A 9 -16.19 -8.85 2.97
CA SER A 9 -15.92 -8.27 1.64
C SER A 9 -14.87 -7.15 1.71
N VAL A 10 -14.92 -6.29 2.73
CA VAL A 10 -13.96 -5.20 2.90
C VAL A 10 -12.56 -5.76 3.21
N TYR A 11 -12.45 -6.78 4.05
CA TYR A 11 -11.16 -7.40 4.35
C TYR A 11 -10.54 -8.07 3.13
N TRP A 12 -11.34 -8.78 2.33
CA TRP A 12 -10.88 -9.34 1.06
C TRP A 12 -10.34 -8.26 0.12
N ILE A 13 -11.02 -7.10 0.04
CA ILE A 13 -10.55 -5.96 -0.76
C ILE A 13 -9.22 -5.43 -0.23
N LEU A 14 -9.09 -5.21 1.09
CA LEU A 14 -7.84 -4.71 1.69
C LEU A 14 -6.68 -5.71 1.53
N GLN A 15 -6.95 -7.01 1.64
CA GLN A 15 -5.97 -8.05 1.41
C GLN A 15 -5.52 -8.08 -0.06
N ALA A 16 -6.46 -8.06 -1.00
CA ALA A 16 -6.15 -7.99 -2.43
C ALA A 16 -5.34 -6.74 -2.77
N LEU A 17 -5.68 -5.59 -2.16
CA LEU A 17 -4.96 -4.34 -2.33
C LEU A 17 -3.54 -4.43 -1.78
N THR A 18 -3.34 -5.05 -0.61
CA THR A 18 -2.02 -5.30 -0.02
C THR A 18 -1.17 -6.17 -0.94
N ILE A 19 -1.72 -7.25 -1.48
CA ILE A 19 -1.03 -8.12 -2.42
C ILE A 19 -0.65 -7.33 -3.69
N ALA A 20 -1.58 -6.56 -4.24
CA ALA A 20 -1.32 -5.73 -5.42
C ALA A 20 -0.18 -4.73 -5.19
N VAL A 21 -0.16 -4.05 -4.04
CA VAL A 21 0.93 -3.14 -3.65
C VAL A 21 2.28 -3.87 -3.61
N LEU A 22 2.34 -5.02 -2.96
CA LEU A 22 3.58 -5.80 -2.84
C LEU A 22 4.06 -6.31 -4.20
N VAL A 23 3.17 -6.86 -5.02
CA VAL A 23 3.49 -7.34 -6.36
C VAL A 23 3.96 -6.18 -7.23
N MET A 24 3.30 -5.02 -7.20
CA MET A 24 3.73 -3.87 -7.99
C MET A 24 5.11 -3.35 -7.59
N HIS A 25 5.42 -3.26 -6.29
CA HIS A 25 6.77 -2.89 -5.86
C HIS A 25 7.81 -3.94 -6.28
N ALA A 26 7.47 -5.23 -6.19
CA ALA A 26 8.36 -6.29 -6.66
C ALA A 26 8.60 -6.20 -8.18
N LEU A 27 7.54 -6.01 -8.99
CA LEU A 27 7.63 -5.82 -10.43
C LEU A 27 8.47 -4.59 -10.80
N ALA A 28 8.35 -3.51 -10.02
CA ALA A 28 9.15 -2.31 -10.23
C ALA A 28 10.66 -2.52 -10.00
N LEU A 29 11.06 -3.53 -9.21
CA LEU A 29 12.47 -3.88 -8.98
C LEU A 29 13.07 -4.72 -10.11
N ILE A 30 12.27 -5.54 -10.80
CA ILE A 30 12.76 -6.49 -11.82
C ILE A 30 13.60 -5.80 -12.91
N PRO A 31 13.14 -4.68 -13.53
CA PRO A 31 13.92 -4.02 -14.57
C PRO A 31 15.28 -3.48 -14.11
N GLN A 32 15.39 -3.08 -12.84
CA GLN A 32 16.65 -2.56 -12.31
C GLN A 32 17.68 -3.67 -12.08
N TRP A 33 17.21 -4.84 -11.67
CA TRP A 33 18.06 -6.02 -11.55
C TRP A 33 18.49 -6.50 -12.93
N HIS A 34 17.57 -6.54 -13.91
CA HIS A 34 17.89 -7.03 -15.25
C HIS A 34 18.89 -6.14 -16.00
N ALA A 35 18.83 -4.82 -15.79
CA ALA A 35 19.68 -3.87 -16.51
C ALA A 35 21.03 -3.58 -15.81
N ASP A 36 21.34 -4.25 -14.69
CA ASP A 36 22.50 -3.96 -13.81
C ASP A 36 22.67 -2.48 -13.46
N TYR A 37 21.57 -1.72 -13.51
CA TYR A 37 21.55 -0.28 -13.32
C TYR A 37 20.73 0.08 -12.08
N TYR A 38 21.45 0.48 -11.04
CA TYR A 38 20.88 0.79 -9.73
C TYR A 38 20.71 2.30 -9.57
N ASN A 39 19.49 2.79 -9.77
CA ASN A 39 19.17 4.16 -9.35
C ASN A 39 18.85 4.16 -7.84
N PRO A 40 19.73 4.69 -6.97
CA PRO A 40 19.57 4.58 -5.52
C PRO A 40 18.31 5.29 -5.00
N ARG A 41 17.84 6.34 -5.69
CA ARG A 41 16.62 7.06 -5.32
C ARG A 41 15.36 6.27 -5.67
N PHE A 42 15.40 5.47 -6.73
CA PHE A 42 14.30 4.59 -7.09
C PHE A 42 14.25 3.40 -6.14
N MET A 43 15.38 2.68 -5.99
CA MET A 43 15.52 1.56 -5.05
C MET A 43 15.00 1.92 -3.68
N ARG A 44 15.46 3.04 -3.11
CA ARG A 44 15.00 3.51 -1.80
C ARG A 44 13.49 3.68 -1.73
N ARG A 45 12.86 4.30 -2.74
CA ARG A 45 11.41 4.53 -2.74
C ARG A 45 10.63 3.22 -2.83
N THR A 46 11.04 2.32 -3.71
CA THR A 46 10.42 1.00 -3.87
C THR A 46 10.60 0.15 -2.61
N SER A 47 11.77 0.16 -1.99
CA SER A 47 12.01 -0.52 -0.71
C SER A 47 11.15 0.03 0.41
N TRP A 48 11.03 1.37 0.57
CA TRP A 48 10.13 1.96 1.57
C TRP A 48 8.67 1.58 1.31
N GLY A 49 8.21 1.65 0.06
CA GLY A 49 6.86 1.25 -0.30
C GLY A 49 6.58 -0.22 0.00
N MET A 50 7.55 -1.10 -0.29
CA MET A 50 7.48 -2.53 0.06
C MET A 50 7.41 -2.74 1.57
N MET A 51 8.28 -2.10 2.34
CA MET A 51 8.27 -2.18 3.81
C MET A 51 6.94 -1.70 4.39
N PHE A 52 6.39 -0.60 3.88
CA PHE A 52 5.07 -0.13 4.27
C PHE A 52 3.96 -1.11 3.87
N GLY A 53 4.03 -1.73 2.70
CA GLY A 53 3.07 -2.74 2.26
C GLY A 53 3.08 -3.96 3.19
N ILE A 54 4.27 -4.42 3.60
CA ILE A 54 4.41 -5.50 4.58
C ILE A 54 3.82 -5.09 5.93
N ALA A 55 4.16 -3.90 6.42
CA ALA A 55 3.62 -3.38 7.68
C ALA A 55 2.09 -3.25 7.64
N GLN A 56 1.52 -2.78 6.53
CA GLN A 56 0.07 -2.69 6.32
C GLN A 56 -0.59 -4.07 6.32
N GLY A 57 0.02 -5.07 5.69
CA GLY A 57 -0.44 -6.45 5.74
C GLY A 57 -0.40 -7.05 7.14
N LEU A 58 0.66 -6.76 7.92
CA LEU A 58 0.74 -7.16 9.33
C LEU A 58 -0.33 -6.47 10.18
N LEU A 59 -0.57 -5.17 9.97
CA LEU A 59 -1.63 -4.45 10.67
C LEU A 59 -3.02 -5.00 10.34
N LEU A 60 -3.24 -5.40 9.08
CA LEU A 60 -4.49 -6.05 8.66
C LEU A 60 -4.67 -7.42 9.33
N MET A 61 -3.60 -8.21 9.42
CA MET A 61 -3.64 -9.51 10.12
C MET A 61 -3.88 -9.33 11.63
N LEU A 62 -3.17 -8.39 12.27
CA LEU A 62 -3.38 -8.04 13.67
C LEU A 62 -4.79 -7.52 13.92
N SER A 63 -5.36 -6.76 12.99
CA SER A 63 -6.75 -6.33 13.12
C SER A 63 -7.65 -7.57 13.07
N MET A 64 -7.50 -8.48 12.10
CA MET A 64 -8.32 -9.70 12.05
C MET A 64 -8.25 -10.57 13.31
N GLU A 65 -7.06 -10.75 13.90
CA GLU A 65 -6.85 -11.60 15.08
C GLU A 65 -7.43 -11.03 16.38
N ASN A 66 -7.39 -9.69 16.55
CA ASN A 66 -7.87 -9.03 17.77
C ASN A 66 -9.34 -8.60 17.69
N ILE A 67 -10.02 -8.93 16.58
CA ILE A 67 -11.42 -8.59 16.28
C ILE A 67 -12.48 -9.69 16.61
N PRO A 68 -12.30 -10.66 17.55
CA PRO A 68 -13.46 -11.45 18.01
C PRO A 68 -14.52 -10.62 18.74
N GLN A 69 -14.19 -9.41 19.22
CA GLN A 69 -15.09 -8.53 19.99
C GLN A 69 -15.82 -7.48 19.12
N LEU A 70 -15.59 -7.51 17.81
CA LEU A 70 -15.97 -6.46 16.86
C LEU A 70 -16.95 -6.95 15.78
N ALA A 71 -17.70 -8.02 16.10
CA ALA A 71 -18.89 -8.45 15.36
C ALA A 71 -19.99 -7.36 15.26
N GLN A 72 -19.80 -6.22 15.93
CA GLN A 72 -20.51 -4.97 15.67
C GLN A 72 -19.60 -4.05 14.87
N PHE A 73 -20.05 -3.60 13.70
CA PHE A 73 -19.41 -2.60 12.86
C PHE A 73 -19.38 -1.24 13.59
N SER A 74 -18.53 -1.14 14.61
CA SER A 74 -18.43 0.02 15.47
C SER A 74 -17.69 1.15 14.75
N ARG A 75 -17.85 2.37 15.27
CA ARG A 75 -17.18 3.56 14.75
C ARG A 75 -15.65 3.41 14.71
N GLU A 76 -15.09 2.62 15.63
CA GLU A 76 -13.65 2.42 15.76
C GLU A 76 -13.10 1.39 14.78
N THR A 77 -13.85 0.33 14.49
CA THR A 77 -13.56 -0.60 13.38
C THR A 77 -13.55 0.15 12.06
N PHE A 78 -14.57 0.97 11.85
CA PHE A 78 -14.69 1.76 10.63
C PHE A 78 -13.51 2.71 10.46
N SER A 79 -13.08 3.40 11.52
CA SER A 79 -11.91 4.28 11.49
C SER A 79 -10.63 3.51 11.16
N THR A 80 -10.40 2.35 11.80
CA THR A 80 -9.19 1.54 11.57
C THR A 80 -9.13 1.05 10.11
N THR A 81 -10.24 0.52 9.62
CA THR A 81 -10.40 0.05 8.24
C THR A 81 -10.21 1.18 7.23
N LEU A 82 -10.74 2.38 7.50
CA LEU A 82 -10.52 3.56 6.66
C LEU A 82 -9.05 3.99 6.65
N CYS A 83 -8.38 4.02 7.81
CA CYS A 83 -6.97 4.35 7.89
C CYS A 83 -6.12 3.35 7.08
N LEU A 84 -6.36 2.04 7.22
CA LEU A 84 -5.66 1.02 6.44
C LEU A 84 -5.96 1.15 4.94
N GLY A 85 -7.22 1.37 4.56
CA GLY A 85 -7.61 1.57 3.17
C GLY A 85 -6.92 2.78 2.54
N LEU A 86 -6.88 3.92 3.23
CA LEU A 86 -6.17 5.12 2.77
C LEU A 86 -4.66 4.90 2.71
N ALA A 87 -4.08 4.23 3.71
CA ALA A 87 -2.67 3.91 3.73
C ALA A 87 -2.26 3.07 2.51
N LEU A 88 -3.04 2.02 2.21
CA LEU A 88 -2.84 1.14 1.07
C LEU A 88 -3.08 1.84 -0.26
N ALA A 89 -4.12 2.67 -0.39
CA ALA A 89 -4.39 3.42 -1.61
C ALA A 89 -3.23 4.37 -1.97
N LEU A 90 -2.67 5.08 -0.97
CA LEU A 90 -1.50 5.92 -1.16
C LEU A 90 -0.25 5.10 -1.50
N ASN A 91 -0.08 3.93 -0.89
CA ASN A 91 1.04 3.04 -1.23
C ASN A 91 0.91 2.45 -2.64
N LEU A 92 -0.31 2.13 -3.07
CA LEU A 92 -0.60 1.68 -4.43
C LEU A 92 -0.28 2.77 -5.45
N TYR A 93 -0.61 4.03 -5.16
CA TYR A 93 -0.23 5.16 -6.01
C TYR A 93 1.29 5.23 -6.21
N VAL A 94 2.07 5.02 -5.14
CA VAL A 94 3.54 4.99 -5.21
C VAL A 94 4.02 3.78 -6.02
N ALA A 95 3.44 2.61 -5.78
CA ALA A 95 3.78 1.38 -6.49
C ALA A 95 3.52 1.51 -8.00
N LEU A 96 2.37 2.07 -8.38
CA LEU A 96 2.02 2.35 -9.78
C LEU A 96 3.01 3.32 -10.44
N GLN A 97 3.39 4.40 -9.75
CA GLN A 97 4.41 5.33 -10.26
C GLN A 97 5.75 4.63 -10.47
N ASN A 98 6.15 3.76 -9.55
CA ASN A 98 7.39 2.99 -9.65
C ASN A 98 7.35 2.00 -10.81
N VAL A 99 6.23 1.28 -11.02
CA VAL A 99 6.05 0.36 -12.17
C VAL A 99 6.09 1.13 -13.48
N LEU A 100 5.40 2.27 -13.60
CA LEU A 100 5.42 3.09 -14.81
C LEU A 100 6.81 3.61 -15.12
N ALA A 101 7.57 4.03 -14.10
CA ALA A 101 8.96 4.44 -14.27
C ALA A 101 9.87 3.28 -14.68
N ALA A 102 9.64 2.08 -14.15
CA ALA A 102 10.39 0.88 -14.51
C ALA A 102 10.08 0.42 -15.95
N LEU A 103 8.81 0.47 -16.38
CA LEU A 103 8.38 0.18 -17.76
C LEU A 103 8.91 1.21 -18.74
N ALA A 104 8.85 2.51 -18.40
CA ALA A 104 9.44 3.57 -19.21
C ALA A 104 10.93 3.35 -19.47
N TYR A 105 11.65 2.80 -18.47
CA TYR A 105 13.06 2.49 -18.57
C TYR A 105 13.32 1.20 -19.38
N ALA A 106 12.57 0.13 -19.13
CA ALA A 106 12.77 -1.16 -19.78
C ALA A 106 12.39 -1.15 -21.27
N GLU A 107 11.26 -0.52 -21.61
CA GLU A 107 10.67 -0.60 -22.95
C GLU A 107 10.83 0.71 -23.76
N LEU A 108 11.53 1.71 -23.22
CA LEU A 108 11.58 3.07 -23.78
C LEU A 108 10.18 3.66 -24.09
N HIS A 109 9.15 3.24 -23.34
CA HIS A 109 7.78 3.62 -23.61
C HIS A 109 7.49 5.06 -23.15
N HIS A 110 7.36 5.98 -24.11
CA HIS A 110 7.22 7.42 -23.86
C HIS A 110 5.99 7.77 -22.99
N GLY A 111 4.85 7.10 -23.23
CA GLY A 111 3.63 7.34 -22.45
C GLY A 111 3.81 7.03 -20.95
N SER A 112 4.52 5.95 -20.65
CA SER A 112 4.83 5.54 -19.28
C SER A 112 5.76 6.55 -18.60
N ALA A 113 6.74 7.09 -19.35
CA ALA A 113 7.66 8.11 -18.85
C ALA A 113 6.92 9.40 -18.48
N VAL A 114 6.02 9.88 -19.36
CA VAL A 114 5.23 11.09 -19.12
C VAL A 114 4.31 10.91 -17.91
N MET A 115 3.62 9.77 -17.81
CA MET A 115 2.73 9.51 -16.67
C MET A 115 3.51 9.39 -15.35
N ALA A 116 4.61 8.64 -15.35
CA ALA A 116 5.48 8.49 -14.18
C ALA A 116 6.03 9.85 -13.71
N GLN A 117 6.36 10.74 -14.64
CA GLN A 117 6.83 12.09 -14.34
C GLN A 117 5.72 12.96 -13.76
N ARG A 118 4.49 12.90 -14.31
CA ARG A 118 3.33 13.63 -13.77
C ARG A 118 2.99 13.22 -12.34
N MET A 119 3.12 11.93 -12.04
CA MET A 119 2.88 11.41 -10.69
C MET A 119 3.99 11.72 -9.69
N SER A 120 5.20 12.05 -10.15
CA SER A 120 6.39 12.18 -9.30
C SER A 120 6.23 13.19 -8.15
N ALA A 121 5.49 14.29 -8.38
CA ALA A 121 5.21 15.30 -7.37
C ALA A 121 4.36 14.75 -6.21
N GLY A 122 3.46 13.79 -6.51
CA GLY A 122 2.57 13.16 -5.53
C GLY A 122 3.22 12.03 -4.73
N VAL A 123 4.38 11.49 -5.16
CA VAL A 123 4.99 10.31 -4.53
C VAL A 123 5.43 10.55 -3.09
N ARG A 124 6.11 11.67 -2.83
CA ARG A 124 6.55 12.03 -1.46
C ARG A 124 5.37 12.22 -0.51
N PRO A 125 4.36 13.08 -0.81
CA PRO A 125 3.23 13.22 0.08
C PRO A 125 2.43 11.92 0.22
N ALA A 126 2.33 11.09 -0.82
CA ALA A 126 1.68 9.78 -0.73
C ALA A 126 2.44 8.82 0.20
N LEU A 127 3.77 8.73 0.13
CA LEU A 127 4.57 7.93 1.05
C LEU A 127 4.40 8.40 2.50
N CYS A 128 4.50 9.71 2.74
CA CYS A 128 4.32 10.26 4.09
C CYS A 128 2.89 10.03 4.60
N GLY A 129 1.89 10.28 3.76
CA GLY A 129 0.49 10.03 4.11
C GLY A 129 0.21 8.56 4.40
N SER A 130 0.76 7.66 3.59
CA SER A 130 0.66 6.21 3.80
C SER A 130 1.23 5.80 5.16
N ALA A 131 2.40 6.34 5.52
CA ALA A 131 3.00 6.12 6.83
C ALA A 131 2.15 6.68 7.97
N LEU A 132 1.63 7.91 7.83
CA LEU A 132 0.77 8.55 8.83
C LEU A 132 -0.53 7.75 9.07
N PHE A 133 -1.20 7.31 8.02
CA PHE A 133 -2.41 6.50 8.13
C PHE A 133 -2.13 5.10 8.68
N SER A 134 -0.98 4.50 8.34
CA SER A 134 -0.55 3.23 8.93
C SER A 134 -0.29 3.37 10.43
N ALA A 135 0.35 4.48 10.85
CA ALA A 135 0.57 4.78 12.25
C ALA A 135 -0.75 5.03 13.00
N ALA A 136 -1.69 5.75 12.38
CA ALA A 136 -3.03 5.96 12.95
C ALA A 136 -3.79 4.64 13.13
N ALA A 137 -3.73 3.74 12.14
CA ALA A 137 -4.32 2.40 12.23
C ALA A 137 -3.65 1.54 13.30
N TYR A 138 -2.32 1.62 13.44
CA TYR A 138 -1.63 0.92 14.51
C TYR A 138 -2.05 1.42 15.89
N LEU A 139 -2.12 2.75 16.07
CA LEU A 139 -2.56 3.35 17.33
C LEU A 139 -4.00 2.96 17.66
N SER A 140 -4.89 2.92 16.66
CA SER A 140 -6.26 2.49 16.88
C SER A 140 -6.31 1.02 17.30
N ILE A 141 -5.57 0.11 16.65
CA ILE A 141 -5.49 -1.31 17.04
C ILE A 141 -4.89 -1.46 18.45
N ARG A 142 -3.85 -0.70 18.78
CA ARG A 142 -3.16 -0.79 20.08
C ARG A 142 -4.07 -0.42 21.26
N VAL A 143 -5.04 0.48 21.08
CA VAL A 143 -6.01 0.81 22.13
C VAL A 143 -6.81 -0.43 22.58
N TRP A 144 -6.88 -1.47 21.75
CA TRP A 144 -7.61 -2.71 22.03
C TRP A 144 -6.76 -3.87 22.55
N LEU A 145 -5.42 -3.72 22.56
CA LEU A 145 -4.46 -4.70 23.07
C LEU A 145 -4.15 -4.44 24.55
#